data_AF-A0A396P566-F1
#
_entry.id   AF-A0A396P566-F1
#
_cell.length_a   1.000
_cell.length_b   1.000
_cell.length_c   1.000
_cell.angle_alpha   90.00
_cell.angle_beta   90.00
_cell.angle_gamma   90.00
#
_symmetry.space_group_name_H-M   'P 1'
#
loop_
_entity.id
_entity.type
_entity.pdbx_description
1 polymer ?
#
loop_
_entity_poly.entity_id
_entity_poly.type
_entity_poly.pdbx_seq_one_letter_code
_entity_poly.pdbx_strand_id
1 'polypeptide(L)' 'MNYFKFFTEVWRFFKKYYNRPGKEQDYTESVQECSQLAKSFGNGDFVDRVCMAVLEELERCWKGREEE' A
#
# COMPACT_ATOMS: atom_id res chain seq x y z
N MET A 1 12.02 14.38 -6.91
CA MET A 1 11.53 13.26 -6.07
C MET A 1 12.67 12.29 -5.82
N ASN A 2 12.86 11.82 -4.58
CA ASN A 2 13.86 10.80 -4.28
C ASN A 2 13.25 9.41 -4.49
N TYR A 3 13.45 8.82 -5.66
CA TYR A 3 12.86 7.53 -6.05
C TYR A 3 13.29 6.38 -5.15
N PHE A 4 14.57 6.33 -4.75
CA PHE A 4 15.06 5.29 -3.84
C PHE A 4 14.31 5.32 -2.50
N LYS A 5 14.15 6.52 -1.92
CA LYS A 5 13.37 6.68 -0.68
C LYS A 5 11.91 6.32 -0.89
N PHE A 6 11.31 6.74 -2.01
CA PHE A 6 9.92 6.41 -2.34
C PHE A 6 9.68 4.90 -2.37
N PHE A 7 10.45 4.16 -3.17
CA PHE A 7 10.30 2.70 -3.27
C PHE A 7 10.61 2.00 -1.93
N THR A 8 11.55 2.53 -1.14
CA THR A 8 11.86 1.99 0.19
C THR A 8 10.66 2.13 1.14
N GLU A 9 10.00 3.29 1.16
CA GLU A 9 8.82 3.51 2.00
C GLU A 9 7.61 2.70 1.51
N VAL A 10 7.39 2.61 0.20
CA VAL A 10 6.35 1.75 -0.39
C VAL A 10 6.56 0.28 0.00
N TRP A 11 7.81 -0.20 -0.05
CA TRP A 11 8.13 -1.57 0.37
C TRP A 11 7.91 -1.79 1.88
N ARG A 12 8.27 -0.82 2.72
CA ARG A 12 7.99 -0.86 4.16
C ARG A 12 6.49 -0.92 4.43
N PHE A 13 5.71 -0.09 3.75
CA PHE A 13 4.25 -0.10 3.79
C PHE A 13 3.70 -1.47 3.40
N PHE A 14 4.10 -2.02 2.24
CA PHE A 14 3.63 -3.32 1.79
C PHE A 14 3.90 -4.40 2.84
N LYS A 15 5.13 -4.51 3.34
CA LYS A 15 5.49 -5.51 4.37
C LYS A 15 4.68 -5.38 5.65
N LYS A 16 4.36 -4.14 6.07
CA LYS A 16 3.59 -3.87 7.29
C LYS A 16 2.17 -4.46 7.20
N TYR A 17 1.56 -4.40 6.03
CA TYR A 17 0.18 -4.83 5.79
C TYR A 17 0.08 -6.25 5.20
N TYR A 18 1.15 -6.75 4.59
CA TYR A 18 1.16 -8.03 3.88
C TYR A 18 0.71 -9.22 4.72
N ASN A 19 1.06 -9.32 6.01
CA ASN A 19 0.67 -10.45 6.86
C ASN A 19 -0.63 -10.24 7.66
N ARG A 20 -1.33 -9.14 7.41
CA ARG A 20 -2.60 -8.87 8.07
C ARG A 20 -3.73 -9.75 7.52
N PRO A 21 -4.80 -9.99 8.30
CA PRO A 21 -5.91 -10.82 7.85
C PRO A 21 -6.77 -10.17 6.77
N GLY A 22 -6.61 -8.87 6.49
CA GLY A 22 -7.40 -8.19 5.47
C GLY A 22 -8.85 -7.97 5.90
N LYS A 23 -9.07 -7.64 7.17
CA LYS A 23 -10.39 -7.22 7.66
C LYS A 23 -10.69 -5.78 7.21
N GLU A 24 -11.95 -5.35 7.31
CA GLU A 24 -12.37 -3.98 6.96
C GLU A 24 -11.48 -2.88 7.58
N GLN A 25 -11.03 -3.09 8.82
CA GLN A 25 -10.09 -2.19 9.48
C GLN A 25 -8.72 -2.14 8.78
N ASP A 26 -8.19 -3.27 8.30
CA ASP A 26 -6.91 -3.32 7.59
C ASP A 26 -6.97 -2.58 6.24
N TYR A 27 -8.10 -2.70 5.53
CA TYR A 27 -8.36 -1.90 4.33
C TYR A 27 -8.38 -0.40 4.66
N THR A 28 -9.14 -0.01 5.68
CA THR A 28 -9.27 1.39 6.07
C THR A 28 -7.92 2.00 6.47
N GLU A 29 -7.16 1.30 7.29
CA GLU A 29 -5.84 1.76 7.75
C GLU A 29 -4.83 1.82 6.59
N SER A 30 -4.78 0.80 5.74
CA SER A 30 -3.84 0.75 4.62
C SER A 30 -4.10 1.86 3.60
N VAL A 31 -5.36 2.14 3.26
CA VAL A 31 -5.73 3.25 2.35
C VAL A 31 -5.34 4.60 2.95
N GLN A 32 -5.62 4.83 4.24
CA GLN A 32 -5.28 6.08 4.92
C GLN A 32 -3.77 6.31 4.94
N GLU A 33 -2.98 5.31 5.30
CA GLU A 33 -1.52 5.42 5.36
C GLU A 33 -0.90 5.55 3.96
N CYS A 34 -1.41 4.81 2.97
CA CYS A 34 -0.95 4.91 1.59
C CYS A 34 -1.23 6.31 1.00
N SER A 35 -2.39 6.90 1.32
CA SER A 35 -2.72 8.28 0.95
C SER A 35 -1.76 9.30 1.58
N GLN A 36 -1.37 9.11 2.84
CA GLN A 36 -0.37 9.95 3.49
C GLN A 36 1.03 9.78 2.89
N LEU A 37 1.40 8.54 2.55
CA LEU A 37 2.64 8.23 1.85
C LEU A 37 2.69 8.97 0.51
N ALA A 38 1.64 8.86 -0.32
CA ALA A 38 1.56 9.55 -1.60
C ALA A 38 1.73 11.08 -1.46
N LYS A 39 1.06 11.67 -0.46
CA LYS A 39 1.15 13.11 -0.13
C LYS A 39 2.59 13.52 0.21
N SER A 40 3.33 12.68 0.94
CA SER A 40 4.71 12.98 1.33
C SER A 40 5.70 13.03 0.15
N PHE A 41 5.32 12.45 -1.00
CA PHE A 41 6.11 12.45 -2.23
C PHE A 41 5.55 13.38 -3.32
N GLY A 42 4.50 14.15 -3.01
CA GLY A 42 3.98 15.22 -3.85
C GLY A 42 2.78 14.87 -4.74
N ASN A 43 2.11 13.74 -4.53
CA ASN A 43 0.90 13.33 -5.27
C ASN A 43 1.02 13.48 -6.80
N GLY A 44 2.14 13.03 -7.38
CA GLY A 44 2.27 12.96 -8.83
C GLY A 44 1.61 11.69 -9.36
N ASP A 45 1.10 11.72 -10.61
CA ASP A 45 0.46 10.56 -11.27
C ASP A 45 1.22 9.25 -11.10
N PHE A 46 2.55 9.29 -11.16
CA PHE A 46 3.39 8.11 -10.97
C PHE A 46 3.33 7.56 -9.54
N VAL A 47 3.38 8.44 -8.53
CA VAL A 47 3.28 8.07 -7.11
C VAL A 47 1.93 7.41 -6.86
N ASP A 48 0.86 8.03 -7.35
CA ASP A 48 -0.50 7.54 -7.14
C ASP A 48 -0.71 6.18 -7.79
N ARG A 49 -0.22 5.97 -9.01
CA ARG A 49 -0.30 4.67 -9.69
C ARG A 49 0.45 3.58 -8.94
N VAL A 50 1.63 3.87 -8.41
CA VAL A 50 2.40 2.89 -7.62
C VAL A 50 1.68 2.58 -6.30
N CYS A 51 1.19 3.60 -5.60
CA CYS A 51 0.41 3.42 -4.37
C CYS A 51 -0.84 2.57 -4.59
N MET A 52 -1.60 2.84 -5.66
CA MET A 52 -2.78 2.05 -6.04
C MET A 52 -2.44 0.60 -6.34
N ALA A 53 -1.41 0.35 -7.17
CA ALA A 53 -1.00 -1.02 -7.51
C ALA A 53 -0.60 -1.84 -6.27
N VAL A 54 -0.01 -1.19 -5.27
CA VAL A 54 0.40 -1.84 -4.01
C VAL A 54 -0.81 -2.15 -3.13
N LEU A 55 -1.81 -1.28 -3.09
CA LEU A 55 -3.08 -1.55 -2.39
C LEU A 55 -3.85 -2.71 -3.04
N GLU A 56 -3.94 -2.73 -4.38
CA GLU A 56 -4.57 -3.81 -5.13
C GLU A 56 -3.88 -5.15 -4.89
N GLU A 57 -2.54 -5.17 -4.85
CA GLU A 57 -1.78 -6.39 -4.55
C GLU A 57 -1.98 -6.86 -3.10
N LEU A 58 -2.10 -5.94 -2.13
CA LEU A 58 -2.44 -6.31 -0.75
C LEU A 58 -3.82 -6.96 -0.67
N GLU A 59 -4.82 -6.36 -1.32
CA GLU A 59 -6.18 -6.91 -1.39
C GLU A 59 -6.19 -8.31 -2.04
N ARG A 60 -5.47 -8.50 -3.15
CA ARG A 60 -5.30 -9.81 -3.78
C ARG A 60 -4.69 -10.84 -2.83
N CYS A 61 -3.64 -10.45 -2.09
CA CYS A 61 -2.98 -11.32 -1.13
C CYS A 61 -3.90 -11.67 0.05
N TRP A 62 -4.74 -10.74 0.52
CA TRP A 62 -5.69 -11.00 1.60
C TRP A 62 -6.79 -11.95 1.16
N LYS A 63 -7.45 -11.68 0.02
CA LYS A 63 -8.50 -12.54 -0.53
C LYS A 63 -7.99 -13.96 -0.82
N GLY A 64 -6.79 -14.09 -1.40
CA GLY A 64 -6.20 -15.39 -1.68
C GLY A 64 -5.93 -16.25 -0.45
N ARG A 65 -5.89 -15.67 0.76
CA ARG A 65 -5.74 -16.40 2.03
C ARG A 65 -7.06 -16.79 2.67
N GLU A 66 -8.17 -16.20 2.28
CA GLU A 66 -9.50 -16.64 2.71
C GLU A 66 -9.96 -17.90 1.94
N GLU A 67 -9.35 -18.15 0.79
CA GLU A 67 -9.66 -19.29 -0.11
C GLU A 67 -8.83 -20.56 0.19
N GLU A 68 -7.80 -20.48 1.04
CA GLU A 68 -6.94 -21.60 1.50
C GLU A 68 -7.42 -22.22 2.82
#